data_AF-A0A526RQL2-F1
#
_entry.id   AF-A0A526RQL2-F1
#
_cell.length_a   1.000
_cell.length_b   1.000
_cell.length_c   1.000
_cell.angle_alpha   90.00
_cell.angle_beta   90.00
_cell.angle_gamma   90.00
#
_symmetry.space_group_name_H-M   'P 1'
#
loop_
_entity.id
_entity.type
_entity.pdbx_description
1 polymer ?
#
loop_
_entity_poly.entity_id
_entity_poly.type
_entity_poly.pdbx_seq_one_letter_code
_entity_poly.pdbx_strand_id
1 'polypeptide(L)' 'WLLGRAAVSSLVIGARSEAQLKDNIAAASLTLSFDERARLDAVSRPPVLYPYWHQQLTAKGRFGPADLVLDRSDI' A
#
# COMPACT_ATOMS: atom_id res chain seq x y z
N TRP A 1 4.29 -2.87 -6.77
CA TRP A 1 4.17 -2.34 -5.39
C TRP A 1 2.74 -2.46 -4.86
N LEU A 2 1.74 -1.80 -5.46
CA LEU A 2 0.36 -1.76 -4.93
C LEU A 2 -0.31 -3.15 -4.78
N LEU A 3 -0.14 -4.06 -5.75
CA LEU A 3 -0.66 -5.45 -5.70
C LEU A 3 -0.15 -6.26 -4.49
N GLY A 4 1.00 -5.91 -3.92
CA GLY A 4 1.59 -6.64 -2.80
C GLY A 4 1.11 -6.15 -1.42
N ARG A 5 0.19 -5.18 -1.36
CA ARG A 5 -0.27 -4.59 -0.09
C ARG A 5 -1.48 -5.34 0.45
N ALA A 6 -1.47 -5.64 1.75
CA ALA A 6 -2.53 -6.43 2.41
C ALA A 6 -3.95 -5.84 2.28
N ALA A 7 -4.08 -4.52 2.15
CA ALA A 7 -5.36 -3.83 1.99
C ALA A 7 -5.89 -3.80 0.54
N VAL A 8 -5.13 -4.34 -0.43
CA VAL A 8 -5.46 -4.29 -1.86
C VAL A 8 -5.85 -5.69 -2.33
N SER A 9 -7.12 -5.90 -2.65
CA SER A 9 -7.63 -7.17 -3.17
C SER A 9 -7.57 -7.28 -4.70
N SER A 10 -7.68 -6.15 -5.41
CA SER A 10 -7.65 -6.08 -6.87
C SER A 10 -7.20 -4.69 -7.32
N LEU A 11 -6.79 -4.59 -8.59
CA LEU A 11 -6.47 -3.33 -9.24
C LEU A 11 -7.34 -3.11 -10.47
N VAL A 12 -7.87 -1.90 -10.56
CA VAL A 12 -8.45 -1.37 -11.79
C VAL A 12 -7.41 -0.47 -12.44
N ILE A 13 -7.05 -0.80 -13.68
CA ILE A 13 -6.07 -0.04 -14.47
C ILE A 13 -6.76 0.58 -15.69
N GLY A 14 -6.32 1.79 -16.05
CA GLY A 14 -6.68 2.46 -17.29
C GLY A 14 -5.42 2.78 -18.09
N ALA A 15 -5.57 2.95 -19.39
CA ALA A 15 -4.48 3.35 -20.28
C ALA A 15 -4.99 4.31 -21.35
N ARG A 16 -4.18 5.32 -21.69
CA ARG A 16 -4.49 6.29 -22.76
C ARG A 16 -3.84 5.95 -24.11
N SER A 17 -3.02 4.91 -24.14
CA SER A 17 -2.35 4.40 -25.34
C SER A 17 -2.13 2.89 -25.22
N GLU A 18 -1.94 2.24 -26.35
CA GLU A 18 -1.65 0.80 -26.39
C GLU A 18 -0.32 0.46 -25.69
N ALA A 19 0.69 1.30 -25.85
CA ALA A 19 1.99 1.12 -25.18
C ALA A 19 1.84 1.10 -23.65
N GLN A 20 1.11 2.07 -23.10
CA GLN A 20 0.86 2.13 -21.65
C GLN A 20 0.06 0.92 -21.17
N LEU A 21 -0.91 0.43 -21.95
CA LEU A 21 -1.68 -0.76 -21.59
C LEU A 21 -0.77 -1.98 -21.47
N LYS A 22 0.14 -2.18 -22.43
CA LYS A 22 1.12 -3.27 -22.41
C LYS A 22 2.03 -3.17 -21.18
N ASP A 23 2.55 -1.98 -20.88
CA ASP A 23 3.41 -1.74 -19.72
C ASP A 23 2.66 -1.99 -18.39
N ASN A 24 1.41 -1.52 -18.27
CA ASN A 24 0.58 -1.74 -17.09
C ASN A 24 0.36 -3.24 -16.82
N ILE A 25 0.12 -4.04 -17.87
CA ILE A 25 -0.06 -5.48 -17.76
C ILE A 25 1.27 -6.16 -17.38
N ALA A 26 2.38 -5.77 -18.01
CA ALA A 26 3.70 -6.32 -17.72
C ALA A 26 4.14 -6.06 -16.27
N ALA A 27 3.74 -4.91 -15.68
CA ALA A 27 4.03 -4.56 -14.30
C ALA A 27 3.47 -5.56 -13.26
N ALA A 28 2.48 -6.39 -13.62
CA ALA A 28 1.99 -7.45 -12.74
C ALA A 28 3.04 -8.55 -12.46
N SER A 29 4.04 -8.70 -13.35
CA SER A 29 5.14 -9.65 -13.17
C SER A 29 6.34 -9.05 -12.43
N LEU A 30 6.33 -7.74 -12.16
CA LEU A 30 7.41 -7.06 -11.43
C LEU A 30 7.39 -7.49 -9.95
N THR A 31 8.44 -8.19 -9.54
CA THR A 31 8.69 -8.49 -8.14
C THR A 31 9.75 -7.56 -7.59
N LEU A 32 9.38 -6.75 -6.59
CA LEU A 32 10.32 -5.93 -5.85
C LEU A 32 10.97 -6.75 -4.72
N SER A 33 12.18 -6.40 -4.33
CA SER A 33 12.80 -6.89 -3.09
C SER A 33 12.11 -6.28 -1.85
N PHE A 34 12.45 -6.79 -0.67
CA PHE A 34 12.00 -6.20 0.58
C PHE A 34 12.49 -4.75 0.73
N ASP A 35 13.75 -4.49 0.45
CA ASP A 35 14.36 -3.16 0.62
C ASP A 35 13.77 -2.13 -0.34
N GLU A 36 13.50 -2.50 -1.59
CA GLU A 36 12.84 -1.61 -2.56
C GLU A 36 11.42 -1.25 -2.12
N ARG A 37 10.67 -2.23 -1.61
CA ARG A 37 9.34 -1.98 -1.03
C ARG A 37 9.42 -1.05 0.17
N ALA A 38 10.34 -1.31 1.09
CA ALA A 38 10.53 -0.49 2.29
C ALA A 38 10.89 0.97 1.94
N ARG A 39 11.75 1.17 0.93
CA ARG A 39 12.07 2.52 0.43
C ARG A 39 10.85 3.23 -0.16
N LEU A 40 10.06 2.53 -0.99
CA LEU A 40 8.83 3.09 -1.55
C LEU A 40 7.81 3.44 -0.47
N ASP A 41 7.66 2.58 0.54
CA ASP A 41 6.76 2.80 1.67
C ASP A 41 7.19 4.01 2.50
N ALA A 42 8.50 4.18 2.74
CA ALA A 42 9.03 5.30 3.51
C ALA A 42 8.78 6.66 2.82
N VAL A 43 9.06 6.77 1.51
CA VAL A 43 8.91 8.03 0.77
C VAL A 43 7.46 8.36 0.44
N SER A 44 6.58 7.35 0.37
CA SER A 44 5.17 7.52 -0.01
C SER A 44 4.23 7.57 1.19
N ARG A 45 4.75 7.60 2.42
CA ARG A 45 3.95 7.44 3.63
C ARG A 45 3.11 8.70 3.93
N PRO A 46 1.77 8.63 3.90
CA PRO A 46 0.95 9.76 4.31
C PRO A 46 0.98 9.94 5.84
N PRO A 47 0.55 11.10 6.37
CA PRO A 47 0.21 11.25 7.78
C PRO A 47 -0.92 10.27 8.16
N VAL A 48 -1.09 10.00 9.47
CA VAL A 48 -2.17 9.12 9.93
C VAL A 48 -3.52 9.74 9.58
N LEU A 49 -4.29 9.04 8.77
CA LEU A 49 -5.59 9.52 8.29
C LEU A 49 -6.69 9.20 9.31
N TYR A 50 -7.79 9.95 9.27
CA TYR A 50 -9.02 9.56 9.95
C TYR A 50 -9.59 8.27 9.30
N PRO A 51 -10.15 7.32 10.08
CA PRO A 51 -10.29 7.30 11.54
C PRO A 51 -9.09 6.70 12.29
N TYR A 52 -8.03 6.28 11.58
CA TYR A 52 -6.91 5.52 12.15
C TYR A 52 -6.17 6.25 13.28
N TRP A 53 -6.13 7.58 13.30
CA TRP A 53 -5.43 8.33 14.35
C TRP A 53 -5.98 8.07 15.75
N HIS A 54 -7.31 8.01 15.93
CA HIS A 54 -7.88 7.69 17.25
C HIS A 54 -7.97 6.19 17.46
N GLN A 55 -8.13 5.41 16.39
CA GLN A 55 -8.21 3.95 16.49
C GLN A 55 -6.89 3.33 16.94
N GLN A 56 -5.74 3.94 16.64
CA GLN A 56 -4.45 3.54 17.22
C GLN A 56 -4.47 3.59 18.76
N LEU A 57 -5.23 4.52 19.35
CA LEU A 57 -5.35 4.66 20.80
C LEU A 57 -6.46 3.78 21.39
N THR A 58 -7.57 3.56 20.68
CA THR A 58 -8.79 2.96 21.26
C THR A 58 -9.16 1.58 20.71
N ALA A 59 -8.60 1.18 19.57
CA ALA A 59 -9.00 -0.03 18.85
C ALA A 59 -7.84 -0.84 18.26
N LYS A 60 -6.58 -0.51 18.58
CA LYS A 60 -5.37 -1.17 18.05
C LYS A 60 -5.40 -2.69 18.16
N GLY A 61 -5.93 -3.23 19.26
CA GLY A 61 -6.07 -4.68 19.45
C GLY A 61 -6.98 -5.40 18.45
N ARG A 62 -7.70 -4.66 17.59
CA ARG A 62 -8.55 -5.20 16.52
C ARG A 62 -7.95 -5.03 15.12
N PHE A 63 -6.75 -4.47 15.00
CA PHE A 63 -6.11 -4.23 13.71
C PHE A 63 -5.73 -5.55 13.04
N GLY A 64 -6.11 -5.69 11.77
CA GLY A 64 -5.65 -6.75 10.89
C GLY A 64 -4.43 -6.34 10.07
N PRO A 65 -3.93 -7.24 9.20
CA PRO A 65 -2.77 -6.97 8.34
C PRO A 65 -2.88 -5.70 7.48
N ALA A 66 -4.09 -5.33 7.07
CA ALA A 66 -4.35 -4.11 6.31
C ALA A 66 -4.16 -2.83 7.15
N ASP A 67 -4.57 -2.86 8.41
CA ASP A 67 -4.54 -1.72 9.32
C ASP A 67 -3.13 -1.44 9.85
N LEU A 68 -2.31 -2.49 10.00
CA LEU A 68 -0.93 -2.38 10.47
C LEU A 68 -0.06 -1.49 9.56
N VAL A 69 -0.40 -1.37 8.28
CA VAL A 69 0.30 -0.47 7.34
C VAL A 69 0.13 1.01 7.71
N LEU A 70 -0.93 1.33 8.45
CA LEU A 70 -1.25 2.68 8.93
C LEU A 70 -0.89 2.89 10.40
N ASP A 71 -0.45 1.86 11.12
CA ASP A 71 -0.02 2.01 12.52
C ASP A 71 1.22 2.90 12.62
N ARG A 72 1.17 3.88 13.50
CA ARG A 72 2.26 4.82 13.82
C ARG A 72 2.50 4.93 15.32
N SER A 73 1.98 4.01 16.11
CA SER A 73 2.10 4.04 17.58
C SER A 73 3.56 3.89 18.07
N ASP A 74 4.46 3.40 17.22
CA ASP A 74 5.86 3.13 17.55
C ASP A 74 6.81 4.30 17.19
N ILE A 75 6.25 5.46 16.82
CA ILE A 75 6.97 6.71 16.49
C ILE A 75 6.75 7.74 17.58
#